data_AF-A0A6J5ZGV4-F1
#
_entry.id   AF-A0A6J5ZGV4-F1
#
_cell.length_a   1.000
_cell.length_b   1.000
_cell.length_c   1.000
_cell.angle_alpha   90.00
_cell.angle_beta   90.00
_cell.angle_gamma   90.00
#
_symmetry.space_group_name_H-M   'P 1'
#
loop_
_entity.id
_entity.type
_entity.pdbx_description
1 polymer ?
#
loop_
_entity_poly.entity_id
_entity_poly.type
_entity_poly.pdbx_seq_one_letter_code
_entity_poly.pdbx_strand_id
1 'polypeptide(L)'
;MSGDNDKVAMLGLTYDDVLLLPDASEVVPSEVNTSTWLTRNISLAVPVVSSAMDTVTESTMAIAMAKAGGIGIIHRNLPIDEQVTHVKLVKNVGLAGAAVGVGDDGFARAKALIEAGVDVVVVDTAHGHHRAVLDAIERIKKFSPTTDVIGGNVATRAGAQALINAGADAVKVGVGPGSICTTRVVAGVGVPQITAIMEASKACNKAGIPLIADGGLQYSGDIVKAIVAGANSVMLGSLLAGCEESPGQLVEIDGRKYKAYRGMGSLGAMQSRGEQKSYSKDRYMQDDVLSEDKLVPEGIEGRVAYRGPVADVVHQLVGGLRSGMGYAGAPDIETLRREGRLIQITAAGLQESHPHDVLHVADAPNYSKKS
;
A
#
# COMPACT_ATOMS: atom_id res chain seq x y z
N MET A 1 18.60 35.47 -18.58
CA MET A 1 17.77 34.48 -19.28
C MET A 1 17.13 33.60 -18.22
N SER A 2 15.98 34.00 -17.71
CA SER A 2 15.19 33.28 -16.73
C SER A 2 13.83 33.00 -17.38
N GLY A 3 13.60 31.77 -17.82
CA GLY A 3 12.36 31.43 -18.50
C GLY A 3 12.35 30.02 -19.08
N ASP A 4 11.26 29.31 -18.79
CA ASP A 4 10.70 28.17 -19.51
C ASP A 4 11.17 26.72 -19.28
N ASN A 5 12.06 26.43 -18.32
CA ASN A 5 12.40 25.02 -18.00
C ASN A 5 11.73 24.43 -16.72
N ASP A 6 10.78 25.13 -16.11
CA ASP A 6 10.10 24.70 -14.85
C ASP A 6 8.95 23.70 -15.03
N LYS A 7 8.60 23.31 -16.26
CA LYS A 7 7.45 22.42 -16.53
C LYS A 7 7.75 20.94 -16.29
N VAL A 8 9.01 20.53 -16.44
CA VAL A 8 9.49 19.19 -16.07
C VAL A 8 10.29 19.32 -14.79
N ALA A 9 9.61 19.13 -13.66
CA ALA A 9 10.19 19.42 -12.35
C ALA A 9 11.41 18.55 -12.01
N MET A 10 11.39 17.26 -12.35
CA MET A 10 12.48 16.32 -12.09
C MET A 10 12.32 15.01 -12.87
N LEU A 11 13.41 14.24 -12.97
CA LEU A 11 13.36 12.83 -13.37
C LEU A 11 12.77 12.00 -12.22
N GLY A 12 11.81 11.12 -12.54
CA GLY A 12 11.24 10.17 -11.60
C GLY A 12 11.78 8.76 -11.81
N LEU A 13 12.05 8.04 -10.71
CA LEU A 13 12.52 6.66 -10.66
C LEU A 13 11.48 5.76 -9.97
N THR A 14 11.36 4.52 -10.45
CA THR A 14 10.58 3.44 -9.84
C THR A 14 11.48 2.30 -9.38
N TYR A 15 10.90 1.24 -8.81
CA TYR A 15 11.65 0.11 -8.25
C TYR A 15 12.61 -0.56 -9.25
N ASP A 16 12.20 -0.69 -10.51
CA ASP A 16 12.98 -1.32 -11.58
C ASP A 16 14.15 -0.45 -12.07
N ASP A 17 14.19 0.84 -11.72
CA ASP A 17 15.27 1.75 -12.14
C ASP A 17 16.46 1.74 -11.18
N VAL A 18 16.36 1.04 -10.04
CA VAL A 18 17.36 1.09 -8.97
C VAL A 18 17.63 -0.28 -8.33
N LEU A 19 18.85 -0.45 -7.81
CA LEU A 19 19.25 -1.57 -6.97
C LEU A 19 19.79 -1.04 -5.63
N LEU A 20 19.72 -1.87 -4.59
CA LEU A 20 20.44 -1.64 -3.33
C LEU A 20 21.94 -1.81 -3.59
N LEU A 21 22.74 -0.83 -3.17
CA LEU A 21 24.19 -0.93 -3.13
C LEU A 21 24.59 -1.75 -1.89
N PRO A 22 25.32 -2.88 -2.04
CA PRO A 22 25.85 -3.60 -0.89
C PRO A 22 26.83 -2.75 -0.08
N ASP A 23 26.92 -3.02 1.22
CA ASP A 23 27.88 -2.35 2.12
C ASP A 23 28.56 -3.38 3.04
N ALA A 24 29.56 -2.93 3.80
CA ALA A 24 30.24 -3.78 4.78
C ALA A 24 29.22 -4.32 5.79
N SER A 25 29.27 -5.62 6.07
CA SER A 25 28.27 -6.28 6.91
C SER A 25 28.88 -7.36 7.80
N GLU A 26 28.58 -7.25 9.09
CA GLU A 26 28.72 -8.33 10.08
C GLU A 26 27.33 -8.86 10.49
N VAL A 27 26.29 -8.45 9.76
CA VAL A 27 24.88 -8.70 10.11
C VAL A 27 24.42 -10.03 9.54
N VAL A 28 23.91 -10.90 10.40
CA VAL A 28 23.29 -12.17 10.00
C VAL A 28 21.81 -11.95 9.67
N PRO A 29 21.32 -12.28 8.45
CA PRO A 29 19.93 -12.02 8.05
C PRO A 29 18.85 -12.59 9.01
N SER A 30 19.10 -13.73 9.64
CA SER A 30 18.16 -14.33 10.59
C SER A 30 18.04 -13.55 11.90
N GLU A 31 18.99 -12.67 12.21
CA GLU A 31 19.10 -11.96 13.49
C GLU A 31 18.64 -10.50 13.40
N VAL A 32 18.40 -9.97 12.18
CA VAL A 32 17.98 -8.57 12.03
C VAL A 32 16.60 -8.30 12.63
N ASN A 33 16.40 -7.08 13.10
CA ASN A 33 15.12 -6.62 13.60
C ASN A 33 14.29 -5.97 12.49
N THR A 34 13.16 -6.60 12.14
CA THR A 34 12.23 -6.10 11.12
C THR A 34 11.10 -5.24 11.70
N SER A 35 11.08 -4.98 13.00
CA SER A 35 10.04 -4.14 13.61
C SER A 35 10.10 -2.71 13.08
N THR A 36 8.95 -2.08 12.88
CA THR A 36 8.84 -0.72 12.33
C THR A 36 7.66 0.03 12.93
N TRP A 37 7.65 1.35 12.75
CA TRP A 37 6.50 2.20 13.06
C TRP A 37 5.53 2.25 11.89
N LEU A 38 4.28 1.84 12.10
CA LEU A 38 3.18 2.05 11.15
C LEU A 38 2.67 3.49 11.20
N THR A 39 2.48 3.97 12.43
CA THR A 39 2.06 5.33 12.75
C THR A 39 2.90 5.85 13.91
N ARG A 40 2.65 7.09 14.35
CA ARG A 40 3.34 7.67 15.50
C ARG A 40 3.31 6.78 16.75
N ASN A 41 2.20 6.06 17.00
CA ASN A 41 2.02 5.29 18.24
C ASN A 41 1.90 3.77 18.01
N ILE A 42 1.80 3.31 16.76
CA ILE A 42 1.58 1.89 16.44
C ILE A 42 2.82 1.33 15.74
N SER A 43 3.38 0.27 16.32
CA SER A 43 4.47 -0.51 15.72
C SER A 43 4.00 -1.86 15.18
N LEU A 44 4.70 -2.37 14.17
CA LEU A 44 4.51 -3.71 13.61
C LEU A 44 5.79 -4.54 13.79
N ALA A 45 5.66 -5.87 13.85
CA ALA A 45 6.81 -6.78 13.90
C ALA A 45 7.44 -7.00 12.51
N VAL A 46 6.64 -6.86 11.45
CA VAL A 46 7.09 -6.84 10.05
C VAL A 46 6.49 -5.64 9.31
N PRO A 47 7.21 -5.03 8.34
CA PRO A 47 6.80 -3.78 7.71
C PRO A 47 5.76 -3.98 6.59
N VAL A 48 4.78 -4.85 6.78
CA VAL A 48 3.83 -5.26 5.73
C VAL A 48 2.38 -4.96 6.15
N VAL A 49 1.68 -4.24 5.28
CA VAL A 49 0.27 -3.86 5.41
C VAL A 49 -0.51 -4.43 4.22
N SER A 50 -1.66 -5.09 4.45
CA SER A 50 -2.52 -5.51 3.33
C SER A 50 -3.44 -4.37 2.86
N SER A 51 -3.57 -4.20 1.54
CA SER A 51 -4.31 -3.08 0.94
C SER A 51 -5.80 -3.09 1.28
N ALA A 52 -6.38 -1.89 1.45
CA ALA A 52 -7.81 -1.66 1.66
C ALA A 52 -8.64 -1.87 0.38
N MET A 53 -8.71 -3.11 -0.09
CA MET A 53 -9.38 -3.51 -1.33
C MET A 53 -10.31 -4.69 -1.09
N ASP A 54 -11.46 -4.71 -1.77
CA ASP A 54 -12.51 -5.74 -1.61
C ASP A 54 -12.12 -7.13 -2.17
N THR A 55 -10.98 -7.22 -2.84
CA THR A 55 -10.35 -8.47 -3.30
C THR A 55 -9.07 -8.79 -2.54
N VAL A 56 -8.79 -8.07 -1.44
CA VAL A 56 -7.58 -8.28 -0.63
C VAL A 56 -7.92 -8.43 0.85
N THR A 57 -8.61 -7.46 1.47
CA THR A 57 -8.65 -7.38 2.95
C THR A 57 -10.04 -7.22 3.53
N GLU A 58 -10.58 -8.34 4.01
CA GLU A 58 -11.64 -8.42 5.02
C GLU A 58 -11.05 -8.99 6.34
N SER A 59 -11.90 -9.36 7.30
CA SER A 59 -11.45 -9.85 8.62
C SER A 59 -10.53 -11.08 8.55
N THR A 60 -10.73 -12.00 7.60
CA THR A 60 -9.90 -13.20 7.46
C THR A 60 -8.44 -12.85 7.14
N MET A 61 -8.22 -12.03 6.10
CA MET A 61 -6.91 -11.48 5.77
C MET A 61 -6.33 -10.65 6.91
N ALA A 62 -7.11 -9.75 7.51
CA ALA A 62 -6.61 -8.88 8.58
C ALA A 62 -6.16 -9.67 9.83
N ILE A 63 -6.89 -10.73 10.21
CA ILE A 63 -6.50 -11.65 11.28
C ILE A 63 -5.20 -12.38 10.92
N ALA A 64 -5.09 -12.89 9.69
CA ALA A 64 -3.88 -13.58 9.23
C ALA A 64 -2.65 -12.66 9.22
N MET A 65 -2.82 -11.42 8.74
CA MET A 65 -1.78 -10.40 8.76
C MET A 65 -1.34 -10.03 10.18
N ALA A 66 -2.29 -9.87 11.12
CA ALA A 66 -1.98 -9.59 12.52
C ALA A 66 -1.14 -10.73 13.14
N LYS A 67 -1.50 -11.99 12.87
CA LYS A 67 -0.72 -13.17 13.30
C LYS A 67 0.66 -13.26 12.66
N ALA A 68 0.79 -12.81 11.41
CA ALA A 68 2.06 -12.74 10.70
C ALA A 68 2.95 -11.54 11.12
N GLY A 69 2.49 -10.72 12.07
CA GLY A 69 3.23 -9.57 12.61
C GLY A 69 3.04 -8.26 11.84
N GLY A 70 2.20 -8.26 10.80
CA GLY A 70 1.79 -7.08 10.05
C GLY A 70 0.40 -6.58 10.48
N ILE A 71 -0.31 -5.93 9.58
CA ILE A 71 -1.69 -5.47 9.79
C ILE A 71 -2.49 -5.51 8.49
N GLY A 72 -3.79 -5.78 8.57
CA GLY A 72 -4.70 -5.59 7.44
C GLY A 72 -5.59 -4.37 7.61
N ILE A 73 -5.79 -3.62 6.51
CA ILE A 73 -6.74 -2.51 6.47
C ILE A 73 -8.04 -2.99 5.82
N ILE A 74 -9.11 -3.12 6.59
CA ILE A 74 -10.42 -3.49 6.07
C ILE A 74 -10.88 -2.45 5.05
N HIS A 75 -11.25 -2.89 3.84
CA HIS A 75 -11.77 -1.99 2.80
C HIS A 75 -13.07 -1.31 3.23
N ARG A 76 -13.53 -0.31 2.46
CA ARG A 76 -14.74 0.46 2.76
C ARG A 76 -15.89 0.27 1.78
N ASN A 77 -15.73 -0.63 0.82
CA ASN A 77 -16.74 -0.98 -0.19
C ASN A 77 -17.82 -1.93 0.35
N LEU A 78 -18.41 -1.55 1.48
CA LEU A 78 -19.43 -2.31 2.22
C LEU A 78 -20.16 -1.36 3.20
N PRO A 79 -21.36 -1.71 3.69
CA PRO A 79 -22.06 -0.95 4.74
C PRO A 79 -21.22 -0.71 6.01
N ILE A 80 -21.57 0.31 6.79
CA ILE A 80 -20.81 0.71 7.99
C ILE A 80 -20.84 -0.39 9.06
N ASP A 81 -22.01 -1.00 9.28
CA ASP A 81 -22.25 -2.07 10.24
C ASP A 81 -21.49 -3.36 9.89
N GLU A 82 -21.42 -3.71 8.59
CA GLU A 82 -20.60 -4.83 8.14
C GLU A 82 -19.10 -4.56 8.36
N GLN A 83 -18.61 -3.35 8.04
CA GLN A 83 -17.21 -2.98 8.29
C GLN A 83 -16.88 -3.00 9.79
N VAL A 84 -17.79 -2.50 10.63
CA VAL A 84 -17.69 -2.58 12.09
C VAL A 84 -17.63 -4.04 12.57
N THR A 85 -18.39 -4.93 11.94
CA THR A 85 -18.36 -6.37 12.25
C THR A 85 -16.98 -6.95 11.96
N HIS A 86 -16.38 -6.65 10.80
CA HIS A 86 -15.01 -7.07 10.51
C HIS A 86 -14.00 -6.52 11.51
N VAL A 87 -14.09 -5.24 11.91
CA VAL A 87 -13.21 -4.66 12.93
C VAL A 87 -13.32 -5.42 14.25
N LYS A 88 -14.53 -5.68 14.74
CA LYS A 88 -14.76 -6.43 15.98
C LYS A 88 -14.17 -7.84 15.93
N LEU A 89 -14.28 -8.52 14.80
CA LEU A 89 -13.68 -9.84 14.60
C LEU A 89 -12.15 -9.80 14.69
N VAL A 90 -11.51 -8.79 14.08
CA VAL A 90 -10.05 -8.63 14.12
C VAL A 90 -9.56 -8.24 15.52
N LYS A 91 -10.30 -7.37 16.22
CA LYS A 91 -9.95 -6.90 17.57
C LYS A 91 -9.88 -8.02 18.62
N ASN A 92 -10.56 -9.14 18.39
CA ASN A 92 -10.43 -10.32 19.25
C ASN A 92 -9.07 -11.03 19.11
N VAL A 93 -8.27 -10.67 18.10
CA VAL A 93 -6.99 -11.33 17.79
C VAL A 93 -5.82 -10.34 17.82
N GLY A 94 -5.98 -9.11 17.33
CA GLY A 94 -4.87 -8.16 17.23
C GLY A 94 -5.28 -6.76 16.82
N LEU A 95 -4.36 -6.06 16.15
CA LEU A 95 -4.58 -4.70 15.64
C LEU A 95 -5.55 -4.71 14.44
N ALA A 96 -6.52 -3.81 14.46
CA ALA A 96 -7.49 -3.60 13.39
C ALA A 96 -7.30 -2.23 12.76
N GLY A 97 -7.12 -2.19 11.44
CA GLY A 97 -7.18 -0.98 10.64
C GLY A 97 -8.38 -0.99 9.71
N ALA A 98 -8.97 0.18 9.43
CA ALA A 98 -10.10 0.28 8.52
C ALA A 98 -10.08 1.56 7.69
N ALA A 99 -10.44 1.44 6.41
CA ALA A 99 -10.51 2.58 5.50
C ALA A 99 -11.81 3.36 5.63
N VAL A 100 -11.74 4.67 5.42
CA VAL A 100 -12.87 5.59 5.36
C VAL A 100 -12.74 6.53 4.17
N GLY A 101 -13.87 7.07 3.71
CA GLY A 101 -13.91 8.16 2.74
C GLY A 101 -13.82 9.53 3.41
N VAL A 102 -14.34 10.55 2.73
CA VAL A 102 -14.41 11.93 3.23
C VAL A 102 -15.87 12.36 3.45
N GLY A 103 -16.10 13.61 3.86
CA GLY A 103 -17.45 14.15 4.05
C GLY A 103 -18.19 13.58 5.27
N ASP A 104 -19.51 13.76 5.30
CA ASP A 104 -20.34 13.33 6.43
C ASP A 104 -20.46 11.81 6.53
N ASP A 105 -20.61 11.11 5.40
CA ASP A 105 -20.65 9.65 5.35
C ASP A 105 -19.32 9.04 5.83
N GLY A 106 -18.19 9.60 5.36
CA GLY A 106 -16.85 9.18 5.80
C GLY A 106 -16.64 9.39 7.30
N PHE A 107 -17.12 10.52 7.84
CA PHE A 107 -17.03 10.80 9.27
C PHE A 107 -17.94 9.92 10.12
N ALA A 108 -19.18 9.66 9.68
CA ALA A 108 -20.09 8.75 10.37
C ALA A 108 -19.51 7.33 10.45
N ARG A 109 -18.91 6.86 9.35
CA ARG A 109 -18.17 5.59 9.31
C ARG A 109 -16.98 5.59 10.26
N ALA A 110 -16.14 6.62 10.24
CA ALA A 110 -15.00 6.74 11.14
C ALA A 110 -15.42 6.67 12.61
N LYS A 111 -16.48 7.41 12.98
CA LYS A 111 -17.05 7.40 14.33
C LYS A 111 -17.47 5.99 14.76
N ALA A 112 -18.23 5.29 13.93
CA ALA A 112 -18.70 3.93 14.23
C ALA A 112 -17.54 2.93 14.39
N LEU A 113 -16.48 3.05 13.57
CA LEU A 113 -15.29 2.20 13.65
C LEU A 113 -14.47 2.49 14.92
N ILE A 114 -14.34 3.77 15.30
CA ILE A 114 -13.68 4.20 16.55
C ILE A 114 -14.45 3.67 17.76
N GLU A 115 -15.77 3.81 17.77
CA GLU A 115 -16.62 3.27 18.84
C GLU A 115 -16.56 1.73 18.91
N ALA A 116 -16.26 1.06 17.80
CA ALA A 116 -16.02 -0.38 17.75
C ALA A 116 -14.59 -0.79 18.17
N GLY A 117 -13.71 0.17 18.44
CA GLY A 117 -12.35 -0.08 18.94
C GLY A 117 -11.30 -0.29 17.85
N VAL A 118 -11.47 0.27 16.64
CA VAL A 118 -10.42 0.26 15.61
C VAL A 118 -9.15 0.94 16.14
N ASP A 119 -7.97 0.38 15.84
CA ASP A 119 -6.69 0.93 16.29
C ASP A 119 -6.22 2.07 15.37
N VAL A 120 -6.49 1.96 14.07
CA VAL A 120 -6.10 2.96 13.08
C VAL A 120 -7.15 3.18 12.00
N VAL A 121 -7.46 4.44 11.72
CA VAL A 121 -8.37 4.85 10.63
C VAL A 121 -7.56 5.32 9.44
N VAL A 122 -7.87 4.83 8.25
CA VAL A 122 -7.19 5.21 6.99
C VAL A 122 -8.13 6.06 6.14
N VAL A 123 -7.87 7.37 6.07
CA VAL A 123 -8.57 8.25 5.13
C VAL A 123 -7.98 7.99 3.74
N ASP A 124 -8.71 7.23 2.92
CA ASP A 124 -8.20 6.62 1.68
C ASP A 124 -8.90 7.19 0.45
N THR A 125 -8.21 8.09 -0.25
CA THR A 125 -8.66 8.72 -1.50
C THR A 125 -7.60 8.61 -2.59
N ALA A 126 -8.00 8.78 -3.86
CA ALA A 126 -7.06 8.82 -4.99
C ALA A 126 -6.13 10.05 -4.93
N HIS A 127 -6.58 11.15 -4.33
CA HIS A 127 -5.82 12.38 -4.18
C HIS A 127 -5.94 12.96 -2.76
N GLY A 128 -4.98 12.61 -1.91
CA GLY A 128 -4.93 13.00 -0.51
C GLY A 128 -4.58 14.48 -0.27
N HIS A 129 -3.97 15.16 -1.25
CA HIS A 129 -3.65 16.60 -1.16
C HIS A 129 -4.86 17.45 -1.56
N HIS A 130 -6.01 17.16 -0.97
CA HIS A 130 -7.29 17.79 -1.28
C HIS A 130 -7.97 18.28 -0.01
N ARG A 131 -8.64 19.44 -0.05
CA ARG A 131 -9.27 20.08 1.13
C ARG A 131 -10.15 19.14 1.92
N ALA A 132 -11.05 18.41 1.26
CA ALA A 132 -11.97 17.47 1.91
C ALA A 132 -11.25 16.33 2.67
N VAL A 133 -10.03 15.95 2.25
CA VAL A 133 -9.21 14.94 2.95
C VAL A 133 -8.60 15.54 4.21
N LEU A 134 -8.04 16.76 4.09
CA LEU A 134 -7.46 17.48 5.23
C LEU A 134 -8.53 17.72 6.30
N ASP A 135 -9.69 18.22 5.90
CA ASP A 135 -10.83 18.48 6.80
C ASP A 135 -11.34 17.19 7.45
N ALA A 136 -11.35 16.06 6.72
CA ALA A 136 -11.73 14.76 7.29
C ALA A 136 -10.75 14.29 8.38
N ILE A 137 -9.43 14.42 8.15
CA ILE A 137 -8.40 14.09 9.13
C ILE A 137 -8.55 14.98 10.37
N GLU A 138 -8.64 16.30 10.19
CA GLU A 138 -8.83 17.25 11.30
C GLU A 138 -10.09 16.93 12.11
N ARG A 139 -11.20 16.63 11.44
CA ARG A 139 -12.48 16.29 12.07
C ARG A 139 -12.39 14.99 12.87
N ILE A 140 -11.72 13.96 12.34
CA ILE A 140 -11.49 12.69 13.06
C ILE A 140 -10.60 12.92 14.27
N LYS A 141 -9.46 13.63 14.13
CA LYS A 141 -8.56 13.94 15.24
C LYS A 141 -9.22 14.81 16.32
N LYS A 142 -10.15 15.70 15.94
CA LYS A 142 -10.95 16.47 16.91
C LYS A 142 -11.94 15.59 17.69
N PHE A 143 -12.53 14.58 17.03
CA PHE A 143 -13.47 13.66 17.67
C PHE A 143 -12.77 12.65 18.56
N SER A 144 -11.67 12.06 18.10
CA SER A 144 -10.85 11.10 18.84
C SER A 144 -9.37 11.44 18.71
N PRO A 145 -8.82 12.28 19.62
CA PRO A 145 -7.42 12.70 19.56
C PRO A 145 -6.42 11.56 19.69
N THR A 146 -6.82 10.47 20.35
CA THR A 146 -5.98 9.30 20.64
C THR A 146 -6.02 8.25 19.55
N THR A 147 -7.01 8.25 18.65
CA THR A 147 -7.02 7.32 17.51
C THR A 147 -5.98 7.76 16.50
N ASP A 148 -5.14 6.82 16.06
CA ASP A 148 -4.18 7.05 14.99
C ASP A 148 -4.89 7.16 13.63
N VAL A 149 -4.49 8.16 12.85
CA VAL A 149 -5.06 8.41 11.52
C VAL A 149 -3.97 8.37 10.45
N ILE A 150 -4.15 7.50 9.45
CA ILE A 150 -3.34 7.46 8.24
C ILE A 150 -4.04 8.27 7.16
N GLY A 151 -3.34 9.25 6.56
CA GLY A 151 -3.84 10.03 5.43
C GLY A 151 -3.19 9.61 4.11
N GLY A 152 -3.98 9.46 3.04
CA GLY A 152 -3.44 9.24 1.70
C GLY A 152 -4.48 9.20 0.57
N ASN A 153 -4.05 9.10 -0.70
CA ASN A 153 -2.65 8.98 -1.13
C ASN A 153 -2.05 10.29 -1.62
N VAL A 154 -0.75 10.47 -1.35
CA VAL A 154 0.04 11.57 -1.91
C VAL A 154 1.24 11.03 -2.67
N ALA A 155 1.87 11.87 -3.48
CA ALA A 155 3.08 11.50 -4.23
C ALA A 155 4.13 12.63 -4.25
N THR A 156 3.94 13.66 -3.42
CA THR A 156 4.79 14.85 -3.37
C THR A 156 5.08 15.25 -1.94
N ARG A 157 6.21 15.95 -1.73
CA ARG A 157 6.58 16.54 -0.44
C ARG A 157 5.48 17.44 0.12
N ALA A 158 4.91 18.30 -0.72
CA ALA A 158 3.87 19.25 -0.32
C ALA A 158 2.59 18.52 0.13
N GLY A 159 2.17 17.48 -0.59
CA GLY A 159 1.01 16.66 -0.18
C GLY A 159 1.24 15.96 1.15
N ALA A 160 2.42 15.38 1.36
CA ALA A 160 2.78 14.78 2.65
C ALA A 160 2.75 15.81 3.78
N GLN A 161 3.33 17.00 3.57
CA GLN A 161 3.32 18.08 4.56
C GLN A 161 1.89 18.54 4.89
N ALA A 162 1.01 18.63 3.89
CA ALA A 162 -0.39 19.02 4.11
C ALA A 162 -1.13 18.02 5.01
N LEU A 163 -0.96 16.72 4.77
CA LEU A 163 -1.56 15.66 5.61
C LEU A 163 -1.02 15.70 7.05
N ILE A 164 0.29 15.90 7.21
CA ILE A 164 0.93 16.04 8.52
C ILE A 164 0.36 17.26 9.27
N ASN A 165 0.20 18.40 8.57
CA ASN A 165 -0.35 19.62 9.16
C ASN A 165 -1.82 19.44 9.59
N ALA A 166 -2.59 18.63 8.87
CA ALA A 166 -3.96 18.27 9.23
C ALA A 166 -4.04 17.33 10.46
N GLY A 167 -2.91 16.77 10.90
CA GLY A 167 -2.82 15.90 12.08
C GLY A 167 -2.74 14.40 11.78
N ALA A 168 -2.36 14.01 10.56
CA ALA A 168 -2.11 12.60 10.25
C ALA A 168 -0.95 12.03 11.07
N ASP A 169 -1.12 10.82 11.58
CA ASP A 169 -0.12 10.07 12.36
C ASP A 169 0.74 9.15 11.47
N ALA A 170 0.35 8.96 10.21
CA ALA A 170 1.20 8.44 9.13
C ALA A 170 0.73 8.95 7.76
N VAL A 171 1.62 8.91 6.76
CA VAL A 171 1.32 9.30 5.38
C VAL A 171 1.41 8.09 4.45
N LYS A 172 0.35 7.83 3.68
CA LYS A 172 0.33 6.80 2.64
C LYS A 172 0.69 7.40 1.28
N VAL A 173 1.70 6.81 0.63
CA VAL A 173 2.36 7.38 -0.56
C VAL A 173 2.22 6.45 -1.76
N GLY A 174 1.61 6.98 -2.82
CA GLY A 174 1.49 6.28 -4.10
C GLY A 174 0.30 6.76 -4.92
N VAL A 175 0.58 7.45 -6.03
CA VAL A 175 -0.45 7.87 -7.01
C VAL A 175 -0.15 7.21 -8.34
N GLY A 176 -0.99 6.23 -8.69
CA GLY A 176 -0.89 5.45 -9.92
C GLY A 176 0.12 4.29 -10.01
N PRO A 177 0.88 3.84 -8.98
CA PRO A 177 1.85 2.74 -9.15
C PRO A 177 1.21 1.34 -9.07
N GLY A 178 -0.04 1.22 -8.63
CA GLY A 178 -0.70 -0.07 -8.40
C GLY A 178 -0.82 -0.91 -9.68
N SER A 179 -0.67 -2.24 -9.58
CA SER A 179 -0.65 -3.12 -10.76
C SER A 179 -1.98 -3.20 -11.52
N ILE A 180 -3.09 -2.85 -10.88
CA ILE A 180 -4.44 -2.78 -11.48
C ILE A 180 -4.91 -1.33 -11.71
N CYS A 181 -4.04 -0.35 -11.49
CA CYS A 181 -4.38 1.07 -11.57
C CYS A 181 -4.12 1.61 -12.97
N THR A 182 -5.04 2.38 -13.51
CA THR A 182 -4.92 3.06 -14.80
C THR A 182 -4.89 4.58 -14.69
N THR A 183 -4.89 5.15 -13.49
CA THR A 183 -4.83 6.62 -13.23
C THR A 183 -3.78 7.33 -14.07
N ARG A 184 -2.55 6.78 -14.18
CA ARG A 184 -1.48 7.42 -14.97
C ARG A 184 -1.82 7.53 -16.45
N VAL A 185 -2.49 6.53 -17.00
CA VAL A 185 -2.87 6.47 -18.42
C VAL A 185 -4.12 7.32 -18.67
N VAL A 186 -5.11 7.21 -17.78
CA VAL A 186 -6.43 7.84 -17.94
C VAL A 186 -6.37 9.33 -17.62
N ALA A 187 -5.74 9.72 -16.52
CA ALA A 187 -5.70 11.11 -16.05
C ALA A 187 -4.37 11.82 -16.40
N GLY A 188 -3.33 11.09 -16.80
CA GLY A 188 -1.99 11.67 -17.02
C GLY A 188 -1.28 12.07 -15.74
N VAL A 189 -1.75 11.61 -14.57
CA VAL A 189 -1.24 12.03 -13.25
C VAL A 189 -0.55 10.88 -12.53
N GLY A 190 0.64 11.14 -11.98
CA GLY A 190 1.36 10.22 -11.10
C GLY A 190 2.82 10.63 -10.92
N VAL A 191 3.49 9.98 -9.98
CA VAL A 191 4.95 10.10 -9.78
C VAL A 191 5.52 8.69 -9.67
N PRO A 192 6.63 8.36 -10.35
CA PRO A 192 7.35 7.10 -10.14
C PRO A 192 7.66 6.85 -8.66
N GLN A 193 7.48 5.60 -8.21
CA GLN A 193 7.21 5.33 -6.79
C GLN A 193 8.42 5.57 -5.89
N ILE A 194 9.65 5.28 -6.33
CA ILE A 194 10.85 5.55 -5.54
C ILE A 194 10.99 7.05 -5.32
N THR A 195 10.84 7.86 -6.37
CA THR A 195 10.87 9.33 -6.25
C THR A 195 9.73 9.85 -5.36
N ALA A 196 8.53 9.31 -5.48
CA ALA A 196 7.40 9.70 -4.63
C ALA A 196 7.70 9.47 -3.13
N ILE A 197 8.27 8.30 -2.80
CA ILE A 197 8.68 7.95 -1.44
C ILE A 197 9.78 8.91 -0.96
N MET A 198 10.84 9.12 -1.76
CA MET A 198 11.95 10.01 -1.42
C MET A 198 11.51 11.46 -1.20
N GLU A 199 10.57 11.98 -1.99
CA GLU A 199 10.07 13.34 -1.81
C GLU A 199 9.15 13.47 -0.58
N ALA A 200 8.25 12.51 -0.37
CA ALA A 200 7.36 12.51 0.79
C ALA A 200 8.14 12.30 2.09
N SER A 201 9.19 11.47 2.09
CA SER A 201 10.03 11.19 3.27
C SER A 201 10.72 12.45 3.80
N LYS A 202 11.06 13.43 2.96
CA LYS A 202 11.62 14.72 3.38
C LYS A 202 10.69 15.52 4.30
N ALA A 203 9.38 15.39 4.17
CA ALA A 203 8.40 16.00 5.09
C ALA A 203 8.17 15.10 6.31
N CYS A 204 7.97 13.81 6.06
CA CYS A 204 7.67 12.79 7.07
C CYS A 204 8.79 12.68 8.13
N ASN A 205 10.05 12.51 7.70
CA ASN A 205 11.20 12.39 8.59
C ASN A 205 11.42 13.66 9.43
N LYS A 206 11.23 14.84 8.83
CA LYS A 206 11.35 16.11 9.56
C LYS A 206 10.30 16.24 10.68
N ALA A 207 9.12 15.67 10.47
CA ALA A 207 8.02 15.70 11.44
C ALA A 207 8.02 14.50 12.40
N GLY A 208 8.88 13.50 12.21
CA GLY A 208 8.82 12.24 12.95
C GLY A 208 7.54 11.45 12.68
N ILE A 209 6.96 11.57 11.48
CA ILE A 209 5.74 10.89 11.07
C ILE A 209 6.11 9.73 10.12
N PRO A 210 5.66 8.49 10.36
CA PRO A 210 5.93 7.37 9.47
C PRO A 210 5.29 7.49 8.08
N LEU A 211 5.91 6.81 7.12
CA LEU A 211 5.47 6.75 5.72
C LEU A 211 5.19 5.30 5.30
N ILE A 212 4.06 5.09 4.63
CA ILE A 212 3.65 3.81 4.05
C ILE A 212 3.75 3.88 2.52
N ALA A 213 4.61 3.06 1.91
CA ALA A 213 4.73 2.96 0.46
C ALA A 213 3.63 2.05 -0.12
N ASP A 214 2.70 2.61 -0.89
CA ASP A 214 1.50 1.94 -1.37
C ASP A 214 1.51 1.75 -2.89
N GLY A 215 1.66 0.49 -3.32
CA GLY A 215 1.55 0.07 -4.71
C GLY A 215 2.87 0.01 -5.50
N GLY A 216 2.85 -0.79 -6.57
CA GLY A 216 3.97 -0.99 -7.51
C GLY A 216 4.97 -2.08 -7.15
N LEU A 217 4.90 -2.63 -5.93
CA LEU A 217 5.77 -3.71 -5.46
C LEU A 217 5.38 -5.03 -6.11
N GLN A 218 6.37 -5.74 -6.65
CA GLN A 218 6.20 -6.98 -7.41
C GLN A 218 7.05 -8.12 -6.86
N TYR A 219 8.16 -7.79 -6.21
CA TYR A 219 9.06 -8.76 -5.59
C TYR A 219 9.44 -8.31 -4.17
N SER A 220 9.96 -9.24 -3.36
CA SER A 220 10.45 -8.94 -2.01
C SER A 220 11.56 -7.88 -2.01
N GLY A 221 12.40 -7.84 -3.05
CA GLY A 221 13.43 -6.81 -3.22
C GLY A 221 12.88 -5.38 -3.32
N ASP A 222 11.65 -5.20 -3.80
CA ASP A 222 11.02 -3.88 -3.88
C ASP A 222 10.68 -3.33 -2.49
N ILE A 223 10.45 -4.22 -1.51
CA ILE A 223 10.24 -3.84 -0.10
C ILE A 223 11.53 -3.21 0.44
N VAL A 224 12.68 -3.82 0.17
CA VAL A 224 14.00 -3.29 0.56
C VAL A 224 14.20 -1.91 -0.05
N LYS A 225 13.97 -1.78 -1.36
CA LYS A 225 14.12 -0.50 -2.08
C LYS A 225 13.17 0.58 -1.55
N ALA A 226 11.92 0.24 -1.23
CA ALA A 226 10.95 1.17 -0.65
C ALA A 226 11.41 1.69 0.72
N ILE A 227 11.94 0.80 1.57
CA ILE A 227 12.44 1.15 2.91
C ILE A 227 13.67 2.06 2.78
N VAL A 228 14.63 1.71 1.93
CA VAL A 228 15.82 2.54 1.67
C VAL A 228 15.44 3.91 1.11
N ALA A 229 14.40 3.99 0.27
CA ALA A 229 13.88 5.27 -0.24
C ALA A 229 13.24 6.16 0.85
N GLY A 230 12.95 5.60 2.04
CA GLY A 230 12.50 6.33 3.22
C GLY A 230 11.18 5.85 3.81
N ALA A 231 10.55 4.81 3.26
CA ALA A 231 9.33 4.23 3.84
C ALA A 231 9.62 3.49 5.16
N ASN A 232 8.64 3.47 6.05
CA ASN A 232 8.65 2.66 7.26
C ASN A 232 8.02 1.29 7.03
N SER A 233 6.97 1.25 6.21
CA SER A 233 6.24 0.04 5.84
C SER A 233 5.75 0.10 4.40
N VAL A 234 5.31 -1.05 3.89
CA VAL A 234 4.76 -1.20 2.54
C VAL A 234 3.34 -1.72 2.59
N MET A 235 2.48 -1.19 1.72
CA MET A 235 1.12 -1.68 1.52
C MET A 235 1.03 -2.51 0.24
N LEU A 236 0.56 -3.75 0.37
CA LEU A 236 0.56 -4.77 -0.69
C LEU A 236 -0.85 -5.18 -1.10
N GLY A 237 -1.12 -5.10 -2.41
CA GLY A 237 -2.34 -5.58 -3.04
C GLY A 237 -2.11 -6.90 -3.78
N SER A 238 -1.56 -6.84 -4.99
CA SER A 238 -1.40 -7.98 -5.92
C SER A 238 -0.66 -9.18 -5.33
N LEU A 239 0.36 -8.94 -4.49
CA LEU A 239 1.14 -9.99 -3.83
C LEU A 239 0.32 -10.76 -2.78
N LEU A 240 -0.75 -10.17 -2.25
CA LEU A 240 -1.61 -10.78 -1.24
C LEU A 240 -2.98 -11.20 -1.79
N ALA A 241 -3.41 -10.64 -2.92
CA ALA A 241 -4.73 -10.91 -3.52
C ALA A 241 -4.94 -12.39 -3.91
N GLY A 242 -3.86 -13.13 -4.18
CA GLY A 242 -3.91 -14.56 -4.51
C GLY A 242 -3.87 -15.51 -3.31
N CYS A 243 -3.80 -14.98 -2.08
CA CYS A 243 -3.70 -15.83 -0.90
C CYS A 243 -5.03 -16.49 -0.54
N GLU A 244 -4.98 -17.55 0.26
CA GLU A 244 -6.18 -18.24 0.74
C GLU A 244 -7.16 -17.29 1.43
N GLU A 245 -6.64 -16.41 2.30
CA GLU A 245 -7.39 -15.51 3.18
C GLU A 245 -7.96 -14.26 2.50
N SER A 246 -7.57 -13.96 1.25
CA SER A 246 -8.18 -12.85 0.52
C SER A 246 -9.64 -13.15 0.18
N PRO A 247 -10.51 -12.15 0.03
CA PRO A 247 -11.89 -12.38 -0.44
C PRO A 247 -11.94 -13.00 -1.84
N GLY A 248 -13.08 -13.64 -2.14
CA GLY A 248 -13.36 -14.22 -3.46
C GLY A 248 -13.00 -15.70 -3.62
N GLN A 249 -13.64 -16.34 -4.60
CA GLN A 249 -13.49 -17.77 -4.85
C GLN A 249 -12.23 -18.09 -5.66
N LEU A 250 -11.69 -19.28 -5.41
CA LEU A 250 -10.64 -19.88 -6.21
C LEU A 250 -11.23 -20.39 -7.53
N VAL A 251 -10.63 -20.02 -8.65
CA VAL A 251 -11.02 -20.45 -10.00
C VAL A 251 -9.87 -21.20 -10.64
N GLU A 252 -10.16 -22.34 -11.28
CA GLU A 252 -9.18 -23.12 -12.02
C GLU A 252 -9.35 -22.90 -13.52
N ILE A 253 -8.24 -22.61 -14.21
CA ILE A 253 -8.17 -22.34 -15.65
C ILE A 253 -6.91 -23.04 -16.16
N ASP A 254 -7.09 -23.97 -17.11
CA ASP A 254 -5.99 -24.74 -17.71
C ASP A 254 -5.07 -25.39 -16.67
N GLY A 255 -5.66 -25.97 -15.61
CA GLY A 255 -4.94 -26.63 -14.52
C GLY A 255 -4.20 -25.69 -13.56
N ARG A 256 -4.36 -24.37 -13.71
CA ARG A 256 -3.79 -23.35 -12.82
C ARG A 256 -4.87 -22.65 -12.01
N LYS A 257 -4.57 -22.41 -10.74
CA LYS A 257 -5.49 -21.80 -9.77
C LYS A 257 -5.28 -20.28 -9.70
N TYR A 258 -6.37 -19.54 -9.68
CA TYR A 258 -6.40 -18.07 -9.66
C TYR A 258 -7.45 -17.53 -8.70
N LYS A 259 -7.26 -16.30 -8.24
CA LYS A 259 -8.28 -15.51 -7.54
C LYS A 259 -8.52 -14.18 -8.27
N ALA A 260 -9.74 -13.65 -8.15
CA ALA A 260 -10.07 -12.35 -8.70
C ALA A 260 -9.28 -11.24 -8.01
N TYR A 261 -8.82 -10.25 -8.78
CA TYR A 261 -8.16 -9.07 -8.27
C TYR A 261 -8.56 -7.86 -9.09
N ARG A 262 -9.04 -6.81 -8.44
CA ARG A 262 -9.55 -5.62 -9.14
C ARG A 262 -9.16 -4.33 -8.47
N GLY A 263 -9.01 -3.28 -9.26
CA GLY A 263 -8.88 -1.92 -8.75
C GLY A 263 -10.18 -1.43 -8.15
N MET A 264 -10.09 -0.69 -7.05
CA MET A 264 -11.26 -0.04 -6.45
C MET A 264 -11.89 1.00 -7.41
N GLY A 265 -11.12 1.52 -8.37
CA GLY A 265 -11.59 2.38 -9.45
C GLY A 265 -12.02 1.64 -10.71
N SER A 266 -12.20 0.31 -10.66
CA SER A 266 -12.75 -0.45 -11.79
C SER A 266 -14.28 -0.32 -11.83
N LEU A 267 -14.87 -0.60 -13.00
CA LEU A 267 -16.32 -0.55 -13.16
C LEU A 267 -17.03 -1.46 -12.16
N GLY A 268 -16.65 -2.72 -12.04
CA GLY A 268 -17.28 -3.67 -11.12
C GLY A 268 -17.10 -3.35 -9.64
N ALA A 269 -16.11 -2.54 -9.25
CA ALA A 269 -15.94 -2.07 -7.89
C ALA A 269 -16.77 -0.80 -7.61
N MET A 270 -16.92 0.07 -8.62
CA MET A 270 -17.67 1.32 -8.52
C MET A 270 -19.17 1.17 -8.79
N GLN A 271 -19.59 0.14 -9.52
CA GLN A 271 -21.01 -0.11 -9.83
C GLN A 271 -21.75 -0.63 -8.61
N SER A 272 -22.94 -0.10 -8.38
CA SER A 272 -23.88 -0.67 -7.41
C SER A 272 -24.58 -1.86 -8.04
N ARG A 273 -24.65 -3.00 -7.36
CA ARG A 273 -25.29 -4.23 -7.88
C ARG A 273 -26.56 -4.52 -7.10
N GLY A 274 -27.72 -4.28 -7.72
CA GLY A 274 -29.01 -4.44 -7.05
C GLY A 274 -29.13 -3.49 -5.85
N GLU A 275 -29.39 -4.03 -4.67
CA GLU A 275 -29.49 -3.26 -3.42
C GLU A 275 -28.11 -2.92 -2.81
N GLN A 276 -27.02 -3.53 -3.29
CA GLN A 276 -25.67 -3.27 -2.79
C GLN A 276 -25.10 -1.98 -3.39
N LYS A 277 -25.14 -0.91 -2.59
CA LYS A 277 -24.51 0.38 -2.90
C LYS A 277 -22.98 0.23 -2.92
N SER A 278 -22.33 0.67 -4.00
CA SER A 278 -20.87 0.84 -4.00
C SER A 278 -20.45 2.07 -3.20
N TYR A 279 -19.38 1.92 -2.42
CA TYR A 279 -18.72 2.99 -1.67
C TYR A 279 -17.31 3.24 -2.21
N SER A 280 -17.12 3.10 -3.52
CA SER A 280 -15.83 3.30 -4.17
C SER A 280 -15.77 4.55 -5.06
N LYS A 281 -16.94 5.07 -5.51
CA LYS A 281 -17.02 6.20 -6.45
C LYS A 281 -16.39 7.49 -5.89
N ASP A 282 -16.68 7.81 -4.62
CA ASP A 282 -16.17 9.01 -3.93
C ASP A 282 -14.65 8.99 -3.78
N ARG A 283 -14.03 7.80 -3.77
CA ARG A 283 -12.57 7.65 -3.73
C ARG A 283 -11.89 8.32 -4.94
N TYR A 284 -12.57 8.32 -6.08
CA TYR A 284 -12.09 8.81 -7.38
C TYR A 284 -12.82 10.07 -7.84
N MET A 285 -13.49 10.79 -6.92
CA MET A 285 -14.21 12.04 -7.24
C MET A 285 -15.29 11.87 -8.32
N GLN A 286 -15.96 10.71 -8.34
CA GLN A 286 -17.01 10.35 -9.30
C GLN A 286 -18.35 10.03 -8.63
N ASP A 287 -18.58 10.57 -7.44
CA ASP A 287 -19.82 10.42 -6.67
C ASP A 287 -21.02 11.14 -7.31
N ASP A 288 -20.80 12.26 -8.00
CA ASP A 288 -21.85 13.01 -8.71
C ASP A 288 -22.23 12.43 -10.10
N VAL A 289 -21.60 11.32 -10.52
CA VAL A 289 -21.87 10.71 -11.82
C VAL A 289 -23.22 9.97 -11.78
N LEU A 290 -24.24 10.62 -12.38
CA LEU A 290 -25.64 10.18 -12.36
C LEU A 290 -25.93 8.84 -13.05
N SER A 291 -25.03 8.35 -13.90
CA SER A 291 -25.26 7.15 -14.71
C SER A 291 -24.00 6.31 -14.82
N GLU A 292 -24.11 5.01 -14.59
CA GLU A 292 -22.95 4.11 -14.48
C GLU A 292 -22.19 3.92 -15.80
N ASP A 293 -22.86 4.08 -16.94
CA ASP A 293 -22.25 4.09 -18.29
C ASP A 293 -21.35 5.31 -18.55
N LYS A 294 -21.41 6.34 -17.69
CA LYS A 294 -20.58 7.54 -17.78
C LYS A 294 -19.39 7.53 -16.81
N LEU A 295 -19.21 6.46 -16.03
CA LEU A 295 -18.05 6.32 -15.17
C LEU A 295 -16.78 6.19 -16.01
N VAL A 296 -15.72 6.88 -15.58
CA VAL A 296 -14.39 6.82 -16.19
C VAL A 296 -13.49 6.01 -15.25
N PRO A 297 -13.31 4.69 -15.47
CA PRO A 297 -12.59 3.84 -14.54
C PRO A 297 -11.08 4.12 -14.52
N GLU A 298 -10.54 4.20 -13.31
CA GLU A 298 -9.10 4.35 -13.03
C GLU A 298 -8.47 3.04 -12.51
N GLY A 299 -9.16 1.92 -12.72
CA GLY A 299 -8.63 0.59 -12.50
C GLY A 299 -9.25 -0.47 -13.40
N ILE A 300 -8.59 -1.62 -13.45
CA ILE A 300 -9.03 -2.80 -14.22
C ILE A 300 -9.46 -3.94 -13.30
N GLU A 301 -10.10 -4.93 -13.91
CA GLU A 301 -10.45 -6.21 -13.28
C GLU A 301 -9.62 -7.31 -13.92
N GLY A 302 -9.03 -8.16 -13.09
CA GLY A 302 -8.20 -9.25 -13.55
C GLY A 302 -8.18 -10.40 -12.55
N ARG A 303 -7.18 -11.25 -12.69
CA ARG A 303 -6.94 -12.40 -11.84
C ARG A 303 -5.46 -12.48 -11.50
N VAL A 304 -5.14 -13.01 -10.33
CA VAL A 304 -3.78 -13.32 -9.90
C VAL A 304 -3.67 -14.81 -9.60
N ALA A 305 -2.50 -15.39 -9.83
CA ALA A 305 -2.24 -16.78 -9.48
C ALA A 305 -2.44 -17.01 -7.97
N TYR A 306 -2.93 -18.19 -7.61
CA TYR A 306 -3.03 -18.63 -6.23
C TYR A 306 -1.64 -18.72 -5.59
N ARG A 307 -1.51 -18.20 -4.36
CA ARG A 307 -0.22 -18.08 -3.66
C ARG A 307 -0.11 -18.88 -2.36
N GLY A 308 -1.15 -19.59 -1.96
CA GLY A 308 -1.18 -20.28 -0.67
C GLY A 308 -1.57 -19.39 0.51
N PRO A 309 -1.28 -19.80 1.75
CA PRO A 309 -1.58 -19.03 2.95
C PRO A 309 -0.78 -17.72 3.04
N VAL A 310 -1.38 -16.67 3.60
CA VAL A 310 -0.71 -15.38 3.84
C VAL A 310 0.57 -15.52 4.65
N ALA A 311 0.59 -16.42 5.64
CA ALA A 311 1.76 -16.64 6.49
C ALA A 311 3.01 -17.03 5.68
N ASP A 312 2.85 -17.90 4.69
CA ASP A 312 3.95 -18.37 3.83
C ASP A 312 4.42 -17.26 2.88
N VAL A 313 3.48 -16.51 2.32
CA VAL A 313 3.79 -15.37 1.43
C VAL A 313 4.55 -14.29 2.21
N VAL A 314 4.06 -13.90 3.40
CA VAL A 314 4.74 -12.92 4.26
C VAL A 314 6.11 -13.43 4.68
N HIS A 315 6.26 -14.72 5.00
CA HIS A 315 7.55 -15.31 5.31
C HIS A 315 8.57 -15.14 4.17
N GLN A 316 8.17 -15.41 2.92
CA GLN A 316 9.05 -15.22 1.76
C GLN A 316 9.39 -13.74 1.52
N LEU A 317 8.41 -12.84 1.67
CA LEU A 317 8.62 -11.40 1.51
C LEU A 317 9.60 -10.84 2.55
N VAL A 318 9.40 -11.21 3.82
CA VAL A 318 10.26 -10.79 4.93
C VAL A 318 11.63 -11.47 4.85
N GLY A 319 11.72 -12.71 4.38
CA GLY A 319 13.00 -13.37 4.10
C GLY A 319 13.83 -12.61 3.07
N GLY A 320 13.20 -12.11 2.00
CA GLY A 320 13.87 -11.23 1.04
C GLY A 320 14.33 -9.90 1.63
N LEU A 321 13.51 -9.29 2.50
CA LEU A 321 13.89 -8.09 3.26
C LEU A 321 15.11 -8.34 4.15
N ARG A 322 15.10 -9.41 4.94
CA ARG A 322 16.21 -9.82 5.81
C ARG A 322 17.50 -10.04 5.03
N SER A 323 17.40 -10.68 3.87
CA SER A 323 18.54 -10.86 2.96
C SER A 323 19.11 -9.51 2.50
N GLY A 324 18.24 -8.59 2.04
CA GLY A 324 18.65 -7.23 1.64
C GLY A 324 19.29 -6.44 2.78
N MET A 325 18.76 -6.56 4.00
CA MET A 325 19.35 -5.97 5.22
C MET A 325 20.74 -6.52 5.50
N GLY A 326 20.95 -7.84 5.37
CA GLY A 326 22.26 -8.47 5.48
C GLY A 326 23.27 -7.94 4.47
N TYR A 327 22.88 -7.80 3.19
CA TYR A 327 23.74 -7.22 2.16
C TYR A 327 24.07 -5.73 2.38
N ALA A 328 23.16 -4.98 3.02
CA ALA A 328 23.35 -3.57 3.34
C ALA A 328 24.07 -3.33 4.68
N GLY A 329 24.39 -4.38 5.45
CA GLY A 329 24.96 -4.23 6.79
C GLY A 329 23.98 -3.62 7.81
N ALA A 330 22.67 -3.70 7.57
CA ALA A 330 21.66 -3.04 8.39
C ALA A 330 21.05 -4.01 9.43
N PRO A 331 21.29 -3.83 10.74
CA PRO A 331 20.73 -4.69 11.78
C PRO A 331 19.23 -4.44 12.04
N ASP A 332 18.70 -3.28 11.63
CA ASP A 332 17.29 -2.91 11.81
C ASP A 332 16.77 -2.01 10.68
N ILE A 333 15.44 -1.82 10.65
CA ILE A 333 14.74 -1.03 9.62
C ILE A 333 15.25 0.42 9.59
N GLU A 334 15.48 1.05 10.74
CA GLU A 334 15.90 2.45 10.79
C GLU A 334 17.33 2.64 10.25
N THR A 335 18.22 1.69 10.50
CA THR A 335 19.56 1.68 9.91
C THR A 335 19.48 1.51 8.40
N LEU A 336 18.65 0.58 7.91
CA LEU A 336 18.43 0.42 6.46
C LEU A 336 17.90 1.70 5.80
N ARG A 337 16.96 2.40 6.46
CA ARG A 337 16.39 3.68 5.99
C ARG A 337 17.42 4.82 5.97
N ARG A 338 18.32 4.87 6.95
CA ARG A 338 19.28 5.96 7.12
C ARG A 338 20.53 5.77 6.27
N GLU A 339 21.02 4.55 6.17
CA GLU A 339 22.37 4.24 5.65
C GLU A 339 22.34 3.48 4.33
N GLY A 340 21.21 2.82 4.01
CA GLY A 340 21.02 2.16 2.73
C GLY A 340 21.18 3.14 1.56
N ARG A 341 21.83 2.69 0.49
CA ARG A 341 22.06 3.48 -0.72
C ARG A 341 21.53 2.75 -1.94
N LEU A 342 20.91 3.50 -2.84
CA LEU A 342 20.44 2.97 -4.11
C LEU A 342 21.41 3.39 -5.23
N ILE A 343 21.65 2.48 -6.17
CA ILE A 343 22.31 2.77 -7.44
C ILE A 343 21.29 2.73 -8.57
N GLN A 344 21.32 3.73 -9.45
CA GLN A 344 20.49 3.74 -10.64
C GLN A 344 21.05 2.79 -11.70
N ILE A 345 20.17 2.04 -12.35
CA ILE A 345 20.51 1.12 -13.43
C ILE A 345 19.83 1.54 -14.74
N THR A 346 20.26 0.91 -15.83
CA THR A 346 19.59 1.01 -17.13
C THR A 346 18.69 -0.21 -17.37
N ALA A 347 17.90 -0.21 -18.44
CA ALA A 347 17.11 -1.37 -18.85
C ALA A 347 17.95 -2.64 -19.06
N ALA A 348 19.19 -2.50 -19.54
CA ALA A 348 20.13 -3.63 -19.67
C ALA A 348 20.51 -4.21 -18.29
N GLY A 349 20.73 -3.35 -17.30
CA GLY A 349 20.97 -3.80 -15.92
C GLY A 349 19.76 -4.49 -15.29
N LEU A 350 18.54 -4.06 -15.62
CA LEU A 350 17.32 -4.74 -15.18
C LEU A 350 17.21 -6.13 -15.82
N GLN A 351 17.50 -6.25 -17.11
CA GLN A 351 17.53 -7.54 -17.81
C GLN A 351 18.57 -8.49 -17.19
N GLU A 352 19.77 -7.96 -16.86
CA GLU A 352 20.82 -8.71 -16.14
C GLU A 352 20.36 -9.15 -14.74
N SER A 353 19.55 -8.34 -14.05
CA SER A 353 19.10 -8.64 -12.68
C SER A 353 18.12 -9.83 -12.61
N HIS A 354 17.35 -10.08 -13.67
CA HIS A 354 16.46 -11.24 -13.76
C HIS A 354 17.23 -12.46 -14.31
N PRO A 355 16.81 -13.71 -13.99
CA PRO A 355 17.32 -14.89 -14.68
C PRO A 355 17.21 -14.74 -16.21
N HIS A 356 18.37 -14.74 -16.87
CA HIS A 356 18.54 -14.58 -18.30
C HIS A 356 19.37 -15.75 -18.86
N ASP A 357 19.18 -16.06 -20.14
CA ASP A 357 19.92 -17.11 -20.88
C ASP A 357 19.83 -18.54 -20.30
N VAL A 358 18.72 -18.85 -19.61
CA VAL A 358 18.41 -20.19 -19.07
C VAL A 358 16.98 -20.61 -19.45
N LEU A 359 16.82 -21.87 -19.88
CA LEU A 359 15.53 -22.51 -20.17
C LEU A 359 15.13 -23.47 -19.03
N HIS A 360 13.83 -23.73 -18.89
CA HIS A 360 13.26 -24.69 -17.91
C HIS A 360 13.59 -24.38 -16.44
N VAL A 361 13.52 -23.10 -16.05
CA VAL A 361 13.67 -22.69 -14.65
C VAL A 361 12.53 -23.29 -13.83
N ALA A 362 12.87 -24.08 -12.81
CA ALA A 362 11.89 -24.62 -11.87
C ALA A 362 11.19 -23.48 -11.10
N ASP A 363 9.92 -23.68 -10.75
CA ASP A 363 9.16 -22.68 -10.00
C ASP A 363 9.80 -22.43 -8.62
N ALA A 364 10.27 -21.22 -8.40
CA ALA A 364 10.78 -20.78 -7.11
C ALA A 364 9.65 -20.12 -6.30
N PRO A 365 9.55 -20.37 -4.98
CA PRO A 365 8.44 -19.89 -4.16
C PRO A 365 8.34 -18.35 -4.08
N ASN A 366 9.44 -17.65 -4.37
CA ASN A 366 9.55 -16.19 -4.30
C ASN A 366 9.83 -15.52 -5.65
N TYR A 367 9.82 -16.27 -6.76
CA TYR A 367 10.08 -15.72 -8.09
C TYR A 367 9.14 -16.31 -9.14
N SER A 368 8.26 -15.45 -9.67
CA SER A 368 7.44 -15.73 -10.85
C SER A 368 7.79 -14.72 -11.94
N LYS A 369 8.19 -15.23 -13.12
CA LYS A 369 8.49 -14.38 -14.29
C LYS A 369 7.22 -13.64 -14.73
N LYS A 370 7.35 -12.37 -15.14
CA LYS A 370 6.27 -11.63 -15.80
C LYS A 370 5.88 -12.41 -17.07
N SER A 371 4.60 -12.77 -17.18
CA SER A 371 4.00 -13.31 -18.41
C SER A 371 3.80 -12.21 -19.43
#